data_AF-A0A1G1ZT95-F1
#
_entry.id   AF-A0A1G1ZT95-F1
#
_cell.length_a   1.000
_cell.length_b   1.000
_cell.length_c   1.000
_cell.angle_alpha   90.00
_cell.angle_beta   90.00
_cell.angle_gamma   90.00
#
_symmetry.space_group_name_H-M   'P 1'
#
loop_
_entity.id
_entity.type
_entity.pdbx_description
1 polymer ?
#
loop_
_entity_poly.entity_id
_entity_poly.type
_entity_poly.pdbx_seq_one_letter_code
_entity_poly.pdbx_strand_id
1 'polypeptide(L)'
;MIWANFLHIYQPPTQKELWVRRITNESYRKVFSGLLTIPETKLTLNINGILCELLDKYGGKDVLAAIKKMVEAGNIEITGSAKYHTFLPLLPESEIERQILLNEETLKKYFGPDWKQGGFFAPEMAYSRKVVEVVAKLGYKWMVIDELAFPAGKKLSPDTLYKIKGLEDFYVFFRERNLSFTVLSAQVGTAPTVLRYLEDRLAKNEYVVTAMDGETFGHHRPGLEELLFDLMKIKDFQSVKISDLLIRFTKIEEIEPRDSTWAVTKKDMKENKPYARWKNDENIIQKKQWELTDLAIQIVGRSSQDKNIRELLDQSLHSDQYWWASARPWWSLEMIERGAFELKTVVLGASSSTAEEKQKAEELYRDILYTGFDWQRSGRVDQLSRQEDEEIRERLEDKEKLFITKEEYKKMIKTLEEQMQLSAKAEEFHRAAMIKDRIRELKEEMEKAKE
;
A
#
# COMPACT_ATOMS: atom_id res chain seq x y z
N MET A 1 -3.93 18.92 -17.47
CA MET A 1 -3.94 17.57 -16.85
C MET A 1 -4.53 17.64 -15.45
N ILE A 2 -5.27 16.61 -15.05
CA ILE A 2 -5.83 16.44 -13.71
C ILE A 2 -5.06 15.34 -12.98
N TRP A 3 -4.59 15.62 -11.77
CA TRP A 3 -3.81 14.66 -10.98
C TRP A 3 -4.61 14.21 -9.76
N ALA A 4 -5.00 12.94 -9.75
CA ALA A 4 -5.62 12.30 -8.59
C ALA A 4 -4.56 11.53 -7.82
N ASN A 5 -4.07 12.12 -6.73
CA ASN A 5 -3.07 11.50 -5.87
C ASN A 5 -3.75 10.62 -4.82
N PHE A 6 -3.25 9.39 -4.68
CA PHE A 6 -3.68 8.41 -3.71
C PHE A 6 -2.51 8.00 -2.81
N LEU A 7 -2.67 8.18 -1.50
CA LEU A 7 -1.72 7.68 -0.50
C LEU A 7 -2.36 6.54 0.28
N HIS A 8 -1.63 5.45 0.46
CA HIS A 8 -1.98 4.37 1.37
C HIS A 8 -1.05 4.42 2.59
N ILE A 9 -1.60 4.42 3.79
CA ILE A 9 -0.82 4.31 5.03
C ILE A 9 -1.36 3.16 5.88
N TYR A 10 -0.44 2.34 6.36
CA TYR A 10 -0.77 1.11 7.08
C TYR A 10 0.39 0.69 7.97
N GLN A 11 0.07 0.08 9.11
CA GLN A 11 0.99 -0.70 9.93
C GLN A 11 0.27 -1.95 10.44
N PRO A 12 0.96 -3.11 10.52
CA PRO A 12 0.31 -4.34 10.93
C PRO A 12 -0.21 -4.31 12.36
N PRO A 13 -1.26 -5.10 12.69
CA PRO A 13 -1.80 -5.18 14.05
C PRO A 13 -0.73 -5.56 15.08
N THR A 14 0.31 -6.25 14.62
CA THR A 14 1.45 -6.73 15.38
C THR A 14 2.58 -5.72 15.54
N GLN A 15 2.46 -4.53 14.95
CA GLN A 15 3.54 -3.57 14.91
C GLN A 15 3.98 -3.13 16.31
N LYS A 16 5.30 -3.08 16.52
CA LYS A 16 5.89 -2.66 17.79
C LYS A 16 5.71 -1.16 17.98
N GLU A 17 5.43 -0.74 19.21
CA GLU A 17 5.27 0.68 19.58
C GLU A 17 6.43 1.55 19.06
N LEU A 18 7.67 1.07 19.19
CA LEU A 18 8.86 1.78 18.69
C LEU A 18 8.72 2.15 17.21
N TRP A 19 8.27 1.21 16.37
CA TRP A 19 8.11 1.43 14.94
C TRP A 19 6.91 2.34 14.64
N VAL A 20 5.77 2.15 15.33
CA VAL A 20 4.63 3.05 15.16
C VAL A 20 5.03 4.50 15.46
N ARG A 21 5.68 4.75 16.60
CA ARG A 21 6.16 6.09 16.98
C ARG A 21 7.15 6.64 15.96
N ARG A 22 8.12 5.83 15.56
CA ARG A 22 9.15 6.23 14.61
C ARG A 22 8.57 6.63 13.27
N ILE A 23 7.75 5.79 12.66
CA ILE A 23 7.11 6.05 11.36
C ILE A 23 6.16 7.25 11.45
N THR A 24 5.44 7.39 12.56
CA THR A 24 4.60 8.57 12.81
C THR A 24 5.42 9.86 12.80
N ASN A 25 6.59 9.87 13.45
CA ASN A 25 7.47 11.04 13.50
C ASN A 25 8.16 11.31 12.16
N GLU A 26 8.65 10.25 11.53
CA GLU A 26 9.48 10.34 10.33
C GLU A 26 8.65 10.55 9.04
N SER A 27 7.38 10.17 9.03
CA SER A 27 6.49 10.29 7.85
C SER A 27 5.18 10.98 8.18
N TYR A 28 4.22 10.31 8.83
CA TYR A 28 2.83 10.76 8.84
C TYR A 28 2.66 12.18 9.39
N ARG A 29 3.31 12.50 10.50
CA ARG A 29 3.24 13.85 11.09
C ARG A 29 3.81 14.91 10.16
N LYS A 30 4.93 14.63 9.50
CA LYS A 30 5.56 15.56 8.55
C LYS A 30 4.65 15.76 7.32
N VAL A 31 4.17 14.67 6.74
CA VAL A 31 3.26 14.69 5.57
C VAL A 31 2.00 15.49 5.88
N PHE A 32 1.23 15.14 6.91
CA PHE A 32 -0.06 15.78 7.14
C PHE A 32 0.06 17.20 7.72
N SER A 33 1.10 17.51 8.50
CA SER A 33 1.35 18.89 8.92
C SER A 33 1.75 19.78 7.74
N GLY A 34 2.60 19.29 6.82
CA GLY A 34 2.99 20.02 5.62
C GLY A 34 1.82 20.23 4.66
N LEU A 35 1.04 19.20 4.36
CA LEU A 35 -0.14 19.30 3.51
C LEU A 35 -1.20 20.27 4.08
N LEU A 36 -1.36 20.34 5.40
CA LEU A 36 -2.24 21.32 6.04
C LEU A 36 -1.87 22.78 5.74
N THR A 37 -0.62 23.05 5.38
CA THR A 37 -0.15 24.41 5.03
C THR A 37 -0.41 24.79 3.57
N ILE A 38 -0.95 23.87 2.76
CA ILE A 38 -1.18 24.04 1.32
C ILE A 38 -2.70 24.05 1.06
N PRO A 39 -3.35 25.21 0.94
CA PRO A 39 -4.81 25.32 0.79
C PRO A 39 -5.37 24.53 -0.40
N GLU A 40 -4.60 24.42 -1.48
CA GLU A 40 -4.96 23.75 -2.72
C GLU A 40 -4.94 22.22 -2.63
N THR A 41 -4.41 21.63 -1.55
CA THR A 41 -4.28 20.17 -1.43
C THR A 41 -5.63 19.47 -1.59
N LYS A 42 -5.69 18.56 -2.56
CA LYS A 42 -6.78 17.60 -2.75
C LYS A 42 -6.21 16.21 -3.00
N LEU A 43 -6.39 15.29 -2.07
CA LEU A 43 -5.93 13.92 -2.27
C LEU A 43 -6.91 12.90 -1.71
N THR A 44 -6.79 11.68 -2.21
CA THR A 44 -7.48 10.53 -1.65
C THR A 44 -6.52 9.78 -0.73
N LEU A 45 -6.95 9.51 0.50
CA LEU A 45 -6.18 8.79 1.50
C LEU A 45 -6.84 7.45 1.78
N ASN A 46 -6.05 6.39 1.81
CA ASN A 46 -6.41 5.18 2.51
C ASN A 46 -5.64 5.08 3.82
N ILE A 47 -6.36 4.85 4.91
CA ILE A 47 -5.83 4.49 6.22
C ILE A 47 -6.64 3.31 6.74
N ASN A 48 -5.99 2.19 7.04
CA ASN A 48 -6.68 1.05 7.64
C ASN A 48 -7.06 1.37 9.09
N GLY A 49 -8.19 0.84 9.55
CA GLY A 49 -8.70 1.06 10.90
C GLY A 49 -7.69 0.71 11.98
N ILE A 50 -6.91 -0.36 11.79
CA ILE A 50 -5.86 -0.74 12.73
C ILE A 50 -4.79 0.35 12.92
N LEU A 51 -4.39 1.06 11.85
CA LEU A 51 -3.43 2.15 11.99
C LEU A 51 -4.02 3.30 12.79
N CYS A 52 -5.32 3.59 12.67
CA CYS A 52 -5.96 4.61 13.50
C CYS A 52 -5.87 4.25 15.00
N GLU A 53 -6.12 2.98 15.34
CA GLU A 53 -6.02 2.49 16.72
C GLU A 53 -4.57 2.49 17.24
N LEU A 54 -3.59 2.14 16.41
CA LEU A 54 -2.17 2.19 16.75
C LEU A 54 -1.70 3.64 16.97
N LEU A 55 -2.12 4.58 16.13
CA LEU A 55 -1.80 6.01 16.28
C LEU A 55 -2.43 6.58 17.56
N ASP A 56 -3.71 6.28 17.84
CA ASP A 56 -4.35 6.73 19.07
C ASP A 56 -3.65 6.18 20.32
N LYS A 57 -3.21 4.92 20.26
CA LYS A 57 -2.52 4.25 21.36
C LYS A 57 -1.08 4.76 21.58
N TYR A 58 -0.33 5.01 20.52
CA TYR A 58 1.12 5.24 20.59
C TYR A 58 1.57 6.67 20.25
N GLY A 59 0.71 7.67 20.47
CA GLY A 59 1.11 9.09 20.41
C GLY A 59 1.06 9.73 19.01
N GLY A 60 0.18 9.24 18.14
CA GLY A 60 -0.16 9.81 16.84
C GLY A 60 -1.53 10.49 16.79
N LYS A 61 -2.11 10.87 17.94
CA LYS A 61 -3.44 11.54 18.00
C LYS A 61 -3.46 12.88 17.25
N ASP A 62 -2.34 13.59 17.22
CA ASP A 62 -2.18 14.85 16.49
C ASP A 62 -2.25 14.63 14.98
N VAL A 63 -1.72 13.50 14.48
CA VAL A 63 -1.83 13.10 13.07
C VAL A 63 -3.28 12.79 12.72
N LEU A 64 -4.00 12.04 13.56
CA LEU A 64 -5.43 11.77 13.37
C LEU A 64 -6.26 13.06 13.36
N ALA A 65 -5.95 14.00 14.26
CA ALA A 65 -6.61 15.30 14.30
C ALA A 65 -6.34 16.14 13.04
N ALA A 66 -5.09 16.11 12.52
CA ALA A 66 -4.73 16.76 11.28
C ALA A 66 -5.51 16.19 10.08
N ILE A 67 -5.54 14.86 9.93
CA ILE A 67 -6.30 14.19 8.88
C ILE A 67 -7.78 14.54 9.00
N LYS A 68 -8.36 14.43 10.20
CA LYS A 68 -9.78 14.76 10.44
C LYS A 68 -10.11 16.19 10.01
N LYS A 69 -9.28 17.18 10.38
CA LYS A 69 -9.45 18.57 9.96
C LYS A 69 -9.43 18.72 8.44
N MET A 70 -8.53 18.00 7.75
CA MET A 70 -8.47 18.02 6.28
C MET A 70 -9.68 17.34 5.63
N VAL A 71 -10.24 16.30 6.25
CA VAL A 71 -11.49 15.66 5.81
C VAL A 71 -12.68 16.61 5.96
N GLU A 72 -12.81 17.25 7.13
CA GLU A 72 -13.88 18.23 7.41
C GLU A 72 -13.80 19.44 6.46
N ALA A 73 -12.58 19.87 6.09
CA ALA A 73 -12.34 20.91 5.09
C ALA A 73 -12.52 20.44 3.64
N GLY A 74 -12.77 19.14 3.41
CA GLY A 74 -12.93 18.55 2.08
C GLY A 74 -11.64 18.51 1.26
N ASN A 75 -10.48 18.62 1.90
CA ASN A 75 -9.15 18.47 1.30
C ASN A 75 -8.75 17.00 1.12
N ILE A 76 -9.17 16.13 2.03
CA ILE A 76 -8.92 14.68 1.96
C ILE A 76 -10.24 13.94 1.82
N GLU A 77 -10.28 12.97 0.91
CA GLU A 77 -11.28 11.91 0.88
C GLU A 77 -10.68 10.62 1.43
N ILE A 78 -11.36 9.98 2.39
CA ILE A 78 -10.92 8.71 2.98
C ILE A 78 -11.66 7.54 2.33
N THR A 79 -10.92 6.56 1.84
CA THR A 79 -11.50 5.31 1.32
C THR A 79 -11.74 4.27 2.42
N GLY A 80 -12.66 3.34 2.16
CA GLY A 80 -12.78 2.10 2.96
C GLY A 80 -11.67 1.10 2.61
N SER A 81 -11.47 0.11 3.49
CA SER A 81 -10.54 -1.01 3.29
C SER A 81 -10.90 -2.18 4.22
N ALA A 82 -10.01 -3.18 4.32
CA ALA A 82 -10.06 -4.22 5.34
C ALA A 82 -9.37 -3.75 6.62
N LYS A 83 -9.98 -3.95 7.80
CA LYS A 83 -9.47 -3.38 9.07
C LYS A 83 -8.02 -3.75 9.35
N TYR A 84 -7.69 -5.02 9.19
CA TYR A 84 -6.37 -5.58 9.49
C TYR A 84 -5.53 -5.85 8.22
N HIS A 85 -5.82 -5.11 7.14
CA HIS A 85 -5.09 -5.20 5.86
C HIS A 85 -5.02 -6.64 5.32
N THR A 86 -6.15 -7.33 5.42
CA THR A 86 -6.29 -8.73 5.01
C THR A 86 -6.23 -8.91 3.50
N PHE A 87 -5.57 -9.97 3.01
CA PHE A 87 -5.51 -10.27 1.58
C PHE A 87 -6.83 -10.86 1.06
N LEU A 88 -7.74 -9.98 0.64
CA LEU A 88 -9.15 -10.30 0.37
C LEU A 88 -9.42 -11.35 -0.73
N PRO A 89 -8.70 -11.42 -1.87
CA PRO A 89 -9.10 -12.30 -2.98
C PRO A 89 -9.23 -13.77 -2.62
N LEU A 90 -8.49 -14.23 -1.63
CA LEU A 90 -8.41 -15.64 -1.24
C LEU A 90 -9.37 -16.02 -0.12
N LEU A 91 -10.03 -15.04 0.51
CA LEU A 91 -10.94 -15.30 1.62
C LEU A 91 -12.37 -15.64 1.18
N PRO A 92 -13.14 -16.33 2.04
CA PRO A 92 -14.60 -16.42 1.89
C PRO A 92 -15.25 -15.03 1.90
N GLU A 93 -16.35 -14.85 1.17
CA GLU A 93 -17.05 -13.56 1.10
C GLU A 93 -17.47 -13.02 2.47
N SER A 94 -17.86 -13.89 3.40
CA SER A 94 -18.22 -13.50 4.77
C SER A 94 -17.06 -12.87 5.53
N GLU A 95 -15.83 -13.33 5.32
CA GLU A 95 -14.64 -12.78 5.96
C GLU A 95 -14.20 -11.46 5.28
N ILE A 96 -14.38 -11.35 3.96
CA ILE A 96 -14.21 -10.08 3.24
C ILE A 96 -15.18 -9.04 3.80
N GLU A 97 -16.48 -9.35 3.84
CA GLU A 97 -17.52 -8.47 4.36
C GLU A 97 -17.22 -8.06 5.81
N ARG A 98 -16.85 -9.02 6.67
CA ARG A 98 -16.49 -8.77 8.07
C ARG A 98 -15.34 -7.77 8.20
N GLN A 99 -14.24 -7.98 7.48
CA GLN A 99 -13.07 -7.09 7.56
C GLN A 99 -13.38 -5.66 7.09
N ILE A 100 -14.27 -5.51 6.11
CA ILE A 100 -14.71 -4.19 5.62
C ILE A 100 -15.58 -3.51 6.67
N LEU A 101 -16.58 -4.21 7.23
CA LEU A 101 -17.47 -3.63 8.24
C LEU A 101 -16.73 -3.22 9.52
N LEU A 102 -15.76 -4.03 9.97
CA LEU A 102 -14.88 -3.67 11.09
C LEU A 102 -14.08 -2.39 10.80
N ASN A 103 -13.62 -2.21 9.56
CA ASN A 103 -12.91 -1.01 9.16
C ASN A 103 -13.83 0.22 9.19
N GLU A 104 -15.05 0.09 8.65
CA GLU A 104 -16.04 1.18 8.65
C GLU A 104 -16.39 1.64 10.07
N GLU A 105 -16.54 0.71 11.02
CA GLU A 105 -16.77 1.04 12.42
C GLU A 105 -15.61 1.91 12.98
N THR A 106 -14.38 1.49 12.74
CA THR A 106 -13.20 2.23 13.19
C THR A 106 -13.09 3.60 12.48
N LEU A 107 -13.34 3.68 11.17
CA LEU A 107 -13.30 4.95 10.45
C LEU A 107 -14.37 5.94 10.95
N LYS A 108 -15.60 5.47 11.21
CA LYS A 108 -16.67 6.30 11.78
C LYS A 108 -16.31 6.83 13.16
N LYS A 109 -15.62 6.03 13.99
CA LYS A 109 -15.12 6.44 15.30
C LYS A 109 -14.13 7.61 15.21
N TYR A 110 -13.18 7.58 14.28
CA TYR A 110 -12.10 8.58 14.20
C TYR A 110 -12.44 9.79 13.31
N PHE A 111 -13.16 9.58 12.21
CA PHE A 111 -13.44 10.62 11.20
C PHE A 111 -14.88 11.11 11.22
N GLY A 112 -15.72 10.57 12.11
CA GLY A 112 -17.09 11.02 12.35
C GLY A 112 -18.14 10.08 11.74
N PRO A 113 -19.38 10.11 12.28
CA PRO A 113 -20.47 9.24 11.83
C PRO A 113 -20.89 9.50 10.38
N ASP A 114 -20.61 10.71 9.87
CA ASP A 114 -20.91 11.14 8.51
C ASP A 114 -19.85 10.72 7.49
N TRP A 115 -18.83 9.95 7.89
CA TRP A 115 -17.88 9.36 6.94
C TRP A 115 -18.65 8.57 5.88
N LYS A 116 -18.44 8.91 4.61
CA LYS A 116 -19.22 8.40 3.48
C LYS A 116 -18.49 7.25 2.80
N GLN A 117 -19.19 6.13 2.59
CA GLN A 117 -18.71 5.11 1.65
C GLN A 117 -18.70 5.72 0.24
N GLY A 118 -17.53 5.88 -0.34
CA GLY A 118 -17.36 6.63 -1.58
C GLY A 118 -16.06 6.33 -2.33
N GLY A 119 -15.38 5.24 -1.96
CA GLY A 119 -14.16 4.72 -2.58
C GLY A 119 -13.58 3.58 -1.74
N PHE A 120 -13.05 2.52 -2.35
CA PHE A 120 -12.50 1.36 -1.65
C PHE A 120 -11.07 1.06 -2.08
N PHE A 121 -10.23 0.69 -1.11
CA PHE A 121 -8.90 0.15 -1.34
C PHE A 121 -8.83 -1.27 -0.80
N ALA A 122 -8.77 -2.25 -1.69
CA ALA A 122 -8.40 -3.61 -1.31
C ALA A 122 -6.91 -3.60 -0.92
N PRO A 123 -6.53 -4.13 0.27
CA PRO A 123 -5.12 -4.30 0.65
C PRO A 123 -4.29 -4.84 -0.51
N GLU A 124 -3.10 -4.26 -0.71
CA GLU A 124 -2.18 -4.60 -1.81
C GLU A 124 -2.73 -4.29 -3.22
N MET A 125 -3.77 -3.46 -3.29
CA MET A 125 -4.54 -3.23 -4.51
C MET A 125 -5.03 -4.56 -5.12
N ALA A 126 -5.32 -5.54 -4.25
CA ALA A 126 -5.61 -6.91 -4.65
C ALA A 126 -7.03 -7.03 -5.20
N TYR A 127 -7.13 -6.98 -6.52
CA TYR A 127 -8.39 -7.08 -7.23
C TYR A 127 -8.74 -8.53 -7.57
N SER A 128 -10.01 -8.88 -7.36
CA SER A 128 -10.68 -10.02 -7.97
C SER A 128 -12.15 -9.70 -8.21
N ARG A 129 -12.82 -10.46 -9.08
CA ARG A 129 -14.26 -10.31 -9.32
C ARG A 129 -15.07 -10.43 -8.02
N LYS A 130 -14.75 -11.44 -7.20
CA LYS A 130 -15.39 -11.67 -5.89
C LYS A 130 -15.24 -10.47 -4.96
N VAL A 131 -14.05 -9.87 -4.89
CA VAL A 131 -13.80 -8.71 -4.01
C VAL A 131 -14.67 -7.52 -4.44
N VAL A 132 -14.70 -7.21 -5.73
CA VAL A 132 -15.47 -6.05 -6.21
C VAL A 132 -16.98 -6.23 -6.06
N GLU A 133 -17.49 -7.47 -6.17
CA GLU A 133 -18.90 -7.78 -5.93
C GLU A 133 -19.30 -7.54 -4.46
N VAL A 134 -18.49 -8.00 -3.50
CA VAL A 134 -18.73 -7.74 -2.06
C VAL A 134 -18.65 -6.24 -1.76
N VAL A 135 -17.64 -5.56 -2.31
CA VAL A 135 -17.44 -4.11 -2.13
C VAL A 135 -18.61 -3.31 -2.71
N ALA A 136 -19.11 -3.66 -3.89
CA ALA A 136 -20.28 -3.03 -4.50
C ALA A 136 -21.56 -3.26 -3.68
N LYS A 137 -21.76 -4.50 -3.18
CA LYS A 137 -22.88 -4.86 -2.29
C LYS A 137 -22.90 -4.02 -1.01
N LEU A 138 -21.73 -3.65 -0.48
CA LEU A 138 -21.57 -2.80 0.70
C LEU A 138 -21.74 -1.29 0.40
N GLY A 139 -22.06 -0.92 -0.84
CA GLY A 139 -22.44 0.45 -1.21
C GLY A 139 -21.28 1.34 -1.69
N TYR A 140 -20.05 0.82 -1.76
CA TYR A 140 -18.94 1.54 -2.39
C TYR A 140 -19.19 1.72 -3.88
N LYS A 141 -18.60 2.79 -4.46
CA LYS A 141 -18.86 3.22 -5.84
C LYS A 141 -17.66 3.10 -6.77
N TRP A 142 -16.46 2.99 -6.21
CA TRP A 142 -15.27 2.77 -7.00
C TRP A 142 -14.14 2.17 -6.18
N MET A 143 -13.14 1.63 -6.88
CA MET A 143 -11.87 1.24 -6.28
C MET A 143 -10.68 1.59 -7.19
N VAL A 144 -9.49 1.73 -6.59
CA VAL A 144 -8.23 1.84 -7.35
C VAL A 144 -7.68 0.43 -7.58
N ILE A 145 -7.29 0.15 -8.81
CA ILE A 145 -6.65 -1.11 -9.22
C ILE A 145 -5.39 -0.83 -10.04
N ASP A 146 -4.58 -1.86 -10.23
CA ASP A 146 -3.33 -1.72 -10.94
C ASP A 146 -3.54 -1.73 -12.47
N GLU A 147 -2.79 -0.91 -13.23
CA GLU A 147 -2.92 -0.85 -14.71
C GLU A 147 -2.71 -2.19 -15.43
N LEU A 148 -1.98 -3.15 -14.85
CA LEU A 148 -1.82 -4.47 -15.44
C LEU A 148 -3.09 -5.32 -15.36
N ALA A 149 -4.07 -4.94 -14.53
CA ALA A 149 -5.41 -5.54 -14.53
C ALA A 149 -6.21 -5.22 -15.79
N PHE A 150 -5.80 -4.21 -16.57
CA PHE A 150 -6.57 -3.80 -17.74
C PHE A 150 -6.74 -4.97 -18.74
N PRO A 151 -7.92 -5.15 -19.36
CA PRO A 151 -8.17 -6.28 -20.26
C PRO A 151 -7.13 -6.37 -21.39
N ALA A 152 -6.62 -7.60 -21.63
CA ALA A 152 -5.64 -7.84 -22.66
C ALA A 152 -6.17 -7.46 -24.06
N GLY A 153 -5.30 -6.87 -24.88
CA GLY A 153 -5.66 -6.43 -26.25
C GLY A 153 -6.39 -5.09 -26.34
N LYS A 154 -6.73 -4.47 -25.21
CA LYS A 154 -7.23 -3.09 -25.14
C LYS A 154 -6.15 -2.13 -24.64
N LYS A 155 -6.37 -0.83 -24.83
CA LYS A 155 -5.48 0.23 -24.33
C LYS A 155 -6.23 1.15 -23.36
N LEU A 156 -5.62 1.41 -22.21
CA LEU A 156 -6.10 2.40 -21.26
C LEU A 156 -6.07 3.80 -21.90
N SER A 157 -7.14 4.56 -21.73
CA SER A 157 -7.29 5.92 -22.26
C SER A 157 -7.37 6.92 -21.09
N PRO A 158 -6.53 7.96 -21.08
CA PRO A 158 -6.41 8.90 -19.94
C PRO A 158 -7.56 9.93 -19.86
N ASP A 159 -8.59 9.80 -20.68
CA ASP A 159 -9.79 10.65 -20.74
C ASP A 159 -11.10 9.87 -20.51
N THR A 160 -10.98 8.59 -20.13
CA THR A 160 -12.10 7.63 -20.10
C THR A 160 -12.25 7.05 -18.70
N LEU A 161 -13.47 7.10 -18.17
CA LEU A 161 -13.85 6.38 -16.96
C LEU A 161 -14.18 4.93 -17.29
N TYR A 162 -13.85 4.02 -16.37
CA TYR A 162 -14.06 2.60 -16.56
C TYR A 162 -15.07 2.05 -15.55
N LYS A 163 -16.10 1.35 -16.04
CA LYS A 163 -17.06 0.62 -15.21
C LYS A 163 -16.79 -0.87 -15.24
N ILE A 164 -17.06 -1.54 -14.13
CA ILE A 164 -17.03 -2.99 -14.06
C ILE A 164 -18.27 -3.55 -14.75
N LYS A 165 -18.07 -4.37 -15.78
CA LYS A 165 -19.15 -5.04 -16.49
C LYS A 165 -20.05 -5.82 -15.50
N GLY A 166 -21.36 -5.60 -15.61
CA GLY A 166 -22.35 -6.26 -14.76
C GLY A 166 -22.46 -5.73 -13.32
N LEU A 167 -21.77 -4.63 -12.98
CA LEU A 167 -21.99 -3.88 -11.74
C LEU A 167 -22.41 -2.46 -12.09
N GLU A 168 -23.70 -2.16 -11.91
CA GLU A 168 -24.25 -0.85 -12.21
C GLU A 168 -23.59 0.22 -11.32
N ASP A 169 -23.08 1.27 -11.97
CA ASP A 169 -22.43 2.42 -11.33
C ASP A 169 -21.24 2.10 -10.41
N PHE A 170 -20.52 1.00 -10.67
CA PHE A 170 -19.24 0.73 -10.02
C PHE A 170 -18.05 1.00 -10.95
N TYR A 171 -17.21 1.97 -10.56
CA TYR A 171 -16.07 2.42 -11.35
C TYR A 171 -14.74 1.83 -10.88
N VAL A 172 -13.77 1.75 -11.77
CA VAL A 172 -12.38 1.44 -11.43
C VAL A 172 -11.43 2.48 -11.98
N PHE A 173 -10.45 2.82 -11.16
CA PHE A 173 -9.38 3.77 -11.50
C PHE A 173 -8.05 3.05 -11.51
N PHE A 174 -7.30 3.19 -12.60
CA PHE A 174 -6.04 2.48 -12.79
C PHE A 174 -4.86 3.33 -12.32
N ARG A 175 -4.06 2.78 -11.39
CA ARG A 175 -2.77 3.35 -10.99
C ARG A 175 -1.82 3.37 -12.19
N GLU A 176 -1.33 4.54 -12.56
CA GLU A 176 -0.25 4.68 -13.55
C GLU A 176 1.09 4.38 -12.87
N ARG A 177 1.68 3.21 -13.16
CA ARG A 177 2.87 2.73 -12.43
C ARG A 177 4.08 3.59 -12.71
N ASN A 178 4.30 3.98 -13.97
CA ASN A 178 5.50 4.75 -14.32
C ASN A 178 5.54 6.10 -13.62
N LEU A 179 4.43 6.84 -13.59
CA LEU A 179 4.39 8.12 -12.86
C LEU A 179 4.48 7.90 -11.35
N SER A 180 3.77 6.90 -10.81
CA SER A 180 3.88 6.55 -9.38
C SER A 180 5.34 6.22 -9.01
N PHE A 181 6.01 5.40 -9.83
CA PHE A 181 7.41 5.06 -9.63
C PHE A 181 8.30 6.28 -9.81
N THR A 182 8.08 7.13 -10.82
CA THR A 182 8.85 8.36 -11.04
C THR A 182 8.78 9.26 -9.81
N VAL A 183 7.62 9.43 -9.18
CA VAL A 183 7.50 10.22 -7.94
C VAL A 183 8.17 9.53 -6.75
N LEU A 184 8.06 8.20 -6.64
CA LEU A 184 8.68 7.45 -5.56
C LEU A 184 10.21 7.39 -5.71
N SER A 185 10.71 7.25 -6.94
CA SER A 185 12.11 7.13 -7.31
C SER A 185 12.81 8.50 -7.37
N ALA A 186 12.02 9.56 -7.54
CA ALA A 186 12.45 10.93 -7.57
C ALA A 186 13.22 11.35 -6.31
N GLN A 187 14.00 12.41 -6.51
CA GLN A 187 14.85 13.03 -5.52
C GLN A 187 14.26 14.38 -5.12
N VAL A 188 14.67 14.91 -3.98
CA VAL A 188 14.11 16.16 -3.45
C VAL A 188 14.34 17.32 -4.41
N GLY A 189 13.30 18.02 -4.85
CA GLY A 189 13.43 19.14 -5.80
C GLY A 189 13.40 18.77 -7.28
N THR A 190 13.04 17.53 -7.61
CA THR A 190 12.78 17.03 -8.98
C THR A 190 11.37 17.31 -9.52
N ALA A 191 10.59 18.18 -8.88
CA ALA A 191 9.28 18.59 -9.42
C ALA A 191 9.36 19.01 -10.91
N PRO A 192 10.38 19.76 -11.37
CA PRO A 192 10.59 20.02 -12.79
C PRO A 192 10.82 18.76 -13.63
N THR A 193 11.49 17.74 -13.11
CA THR A 193 11.69 16.44 -13.78
C THR A 193 10.36 15.72 -13.96
N VAL A 194 9.48 15.74 -12.96
CA VAL A 194 8.12 15.19 -13.07
C VAL A 194 7.32 15.95 -14.14
N LEU A 195 7.42 17.28 -14.19
CA LEU A 195 6.78 18.09 -15.24
C LEU A 195 7.35 17.77 -16.64
N ARG A 196 8.67 17.60 -16.76
CA ARG A 196 9.31 17.15 -18.00
C ARG A 196 8.96 15.72 -18.39
N TYR A 197 8.58 14.86 -17.46
CA TYR A 197 8.06 13.53 -17.81
C TYR A 197 6.66 13.62 -18.42
N LEU A 198 5.89 14.64 -18.02
CA LEU A 198 4.50 14.82 -18.44
C LEU A 198 4.39 15.62 -19.76
N GLU A 199 5.32 16.52 -20.05
CA GLU A 199 5.43 17.32 -21.29
C GLU A 199 4.04 17.79 -21.80
N ASP A 200 3.68 17.36 -23.02
CA ASP A 200 2.45 17.70 -23.72
C ASP A 200 1.18 17.23 -23.01
N ARG A 201 1.25 16.24 -22.09
CA ARG A 201 0.08 15.78 -21.33
C ARG A 201 -0.45 16.88 -20.41
N LEU A 202 0.40 17.79 -19.95
CA LEU A 202 0.01 18.89 -19.07
C LEU A 202 -1.08 19.76 -19.69
N ALA A 203 -1.01 20.01 -21.00
CA ALA A 203 -1.98 20.82 -21.73
C ALA A 203 -3.28 20.06 -22.10
N LYS A 204 -3.32 18.73 -21.95
CA LYS A 204 -4.47 17.92 -22.34
C LYS A 204 -5.50 17.79 -21.22
N ASN A 205 -6.76 17.61 -21.61
CA ASN A 205 -7.85 17.24 -20.70
C ASN A 205 -7.81 15.74 -20.41
N GLU A 206 -6.76 15.33 -19.71
CA GLU A 206 -6.47 13.95 -19.30
C GLU A 206 -6.35 13.90 -17.78
N TYR A 207 -6.67 12.75 -17.18
CA TYR A 207 -6.38 12.47 -15.78
C TYR A 207 -5.28 11.43 -15.62
N VAL A 208 -4.60 11.48 -14.47
CA VAL A 208 -3.68 10.44 -14.02
C VAL A 208 -3.91 10.13 -12.56
N VAL A 209 -3.84 8.84 -12.22
CA VAL A 209 -3.96 8.35 -10.84
C VAL A 209 -2.62 7.80 -10.40
N THR A 210 -2.01 8.41 -9.39
CA THR A 210 -0.83 7.86 -8.72
C THR A 210 -1.25 7.24 -7.41
N ALA A 211 -0.79 6.03 -7.11
CA ALA A 211 -1.05 5.36 -5.84
C ALA A 211 0.26 4.84 -5.23
N MET A 212 0.51 5.21 -3.98
CA MET A 212 1.81 5.12 -3.33
C MET A 212 1.70 4.88 -1.83
N ASP A 213 2.68 4.18 -1.25
CA ASP A 213 2.85 4.08 0.21
C ASP A 213 3.23 5.43 0.80
N GLY A 214 2.45 5.91 1.77
CA GLY A 214 2.66 7.19 2.44
C GLY A 214 3.93 7.21 3.27
N GLU A 215 4.34 6.04 3.79
CA GLU A 215 5.60 5.82 4.52
C GLU A 215 6.82 6.13 3.65
N THR A 216 6.68 6.11 2.33
CA THR A 216 7.77 6.50 1.43
C THR A 216 8.16 7.97 1.60
N PHE A 217 7.18 8.84 1.87
CA PHE A 217 7.39 10.26 2.11
C PHE A 217 7.88 10.46 3.55
N GLY A 218 9.20 10.47 3.71
CA GLY A 218 9.89 10.79 4.95
C GLY A 218 10.51 9.60 5.69
N HIS A 219 9.82 8.47 5.84
CA HIS A 219 10.36 7.32 6.57
C HIS A 219 11.31 6.48 5.70
N HIS A 220 10.82 5.94 4.57
CA HIS A 220 11.69 5.18 3.66
C HIS A 220 12.63 6.09 2.85
N ARG A 221 12.16 7.30 2.50
CA ARG A 221 12.96 8.30 1.77
C ARG A 221 12.89 9.65 2.47
N PRO A 222 13.79 9.91 3.43
CA PRO A 222 13.84 11.20 4.14
C PRO A 222 13.96 12.39 3.17
N GLY A 223 13.05 13.36 3.32
CA GLY A 223 13.01 14.58 2.52
C GLY A 223 12.09 14.51 1.29
N LEU A 224 11.62 13.31 0.89
CA LEU A 224 10.73 13.16 -0.26
C LEU A 224 9.35 13.80 -0.04
N GLU A 225 8.93 13.98 1.22
CA GLU A 225 7.72 14.74 1.57
C GLU A 225 7.75 16.18 1.01
N GLU A 226 8.93 16.81 0.88
CA GLU A 226 9.05 18.14 0.28
C GLU A 226 8.72 18.12 -1.21
N LEU A 227 9.09 17.04 -1.93
CA LEU A 227 8.67 16.85 -3.32
C LEU A 227 7.15 16.75 -3.42
N LEU A 228 6.51 16.01 -2.51
CA LEU A 228 5.05 15.93 -2.47
C LEU A 228 4.43 17.31 -2.28
N PHE A 229 4.97 18.12 -1.38
CA PHE A 229 4.50 19.49 -1.14
C PHE A 229 4.71 20.40 -2.35
N ASP A 230 5.87 20.31 -3.00
CA ASP A 230 6.16 21.05 -4.22
C ASP A 230 5.19 20.68 -5.34
N LEU A 231 4.95 19.38 -5.55
CA LEU A 231 3.98 18.92 -6.53
C LEU A 231 2.57 19.46 -6.21
N MET A 232 2.12 19.41 -4.96
CA MET A 232 0.80 19.94 -4.56
C MET A 232 0.63 21.45 -4.78
N LYS A 233 1.72 22.22 -4.88
CA LYS A 233 1.71 23.68 -5.13
C LYS A 233 1.76 24.05 -6.61
N ILE A 234 2.08 23.11 -7.49
CA ILE A 234 2.21 23.39 -8.93
C ILE A 234 0.82 23.63 -9.54
N LYS A 235 0.70 24.73 -10.28
CA LYS A 235 -0.57 25.14 -10.91
C LYS A 235 -0.87 24.40 -12.21
N ASP A 236 0.14 23.80 -12.83
CA ASP A 236 0.04 23.16 -14.16
C ASP A 236 -0.68 21.81 -14.14
N PHE A 237 -0.83 21.18 -12.97
CA PHE A 237 -1.71 20.03 -12.77
C PHE A 237 -2.64 20.27 -11.59
N GLN A 238 -3.94 20.15 -11.82
CA GLN A 238 -4.92 20.31 -10.76
C GLN A 238 -4.97 19.04 -9.92
N SER A 239 -4.52 19.15 -8.67
CA SER A 239 -4.71 18.13 -7.63
C SER A 239 -6.22 17.96 -7.34
N VAL A 240 -6.70 16.72 -7.36
CA VAL A 240 -8.10 16.36 -7.11
C VAL A 240 -8.21 15.09 -6.27
N LYS A 241 -9.37 14.88 -5.65
CA LYS A 241 -9.73 13.57 -5.09
C LYS A 241 -10.18 12.66 -6.23
N ILE A 242 -10.04 11.35 -6.08
CA ILE A 242 -10.45 10.38 -7.11
C ILE A 242 -11.93 10.51 -7.45
N SER A 243 -12.82 10.71 -6.47
CA SER A 243 -14.24 10.90 -6.75
C SER A 243 -14.56 12.13 -7.61
N ASP A 244 -13.71 13.17 -7.59
CA ASP A 244 -13.90 14.35 -8.43
C ASP A 244 -13.75 13.99 -9.93
N LEU A 245 -13.06 12.90 -10.28
CA LEU A 245 -12.92 12.43 -11.67
C LEU A 245 -14.27 12.00 -12.25
N LEU A 246 -15.18 11.45 -11.44
CA LEU A 246 -16.52 11.02 -11.86
C LEU A 246 -17.38 12.20 -12.34
N ILE A 247 -17.07 13.42 -11.88
CA ILE A 247 -17.80 14.64 -12.23
C ILE A 247 -17.14 15.32 -13.45
N ARG A 248 -15.83 15.14 -13.61
CA ARG A 248 -15.01 15.86 -14.61
C ARG A 248 -14.94 15.16 -15.97
N PHE A 249 -15.15 13.85 -16.00
CA PHE A 249 -15.06 13.05 -17.21
C PHE A 249 -16.39 12.34 -17.48
N THR A 250 -16.79 12.28 -18.75
CA THR A 250 -18.11 11.75 -19.17
C THR A 250 -18.01 10.54 -20.08
N LYS A 251 -16.85 10.30 -20.70
CA LYS A 251 -16.60 9.13 -21.53
C LYS A 251 -16.47 7.91 -20.63
N ILE A 252 -17.32 6.91 -20.85
CA ILE A 252 -17.38 5.70 -20.03
C ILE A 252 -17.20 4.48 -20.92
N GLU A 253 -16.35 3.55 -20.49
CA GLU A 253 -16.21 2.23 -21.09
C GLU A 253 -16.47 1.13 -20.05
N GLU A 254 -17.22 0.10 -20.42
CA GLU A 254 -17.35 -1.11 -19.60
C GLU A 254 -16.21 -2.08 -19.88
N ILE A 255 -15.63 -2.60 -18.80
CA ILE A 255 -14.51 -3.54 -18.85
C ILE A 255 -14.68 -4.66 -17.83
N GLU A 256 -13.91 -5.71 -18.03
CA GLU A 256 -13.76 -6.82 -17.09
C GLU A 256 -12.27 -6.95 -16.75
N PRO A 257 -11.80 -6.25 -15.71
CA PRO A 257 -10.40 -6.31 -15.31
C PRO A 257 -9.99 -7.72 -14.92
N ARG A 258 -8.73 -8.02 -15.13
CA ARG A 258 -8.08 -9.25 -14.71
C ARG A 258 -7.68 -9.16 -13.24
N ASP A 259 -7.68 -10.30 -12.56
CA ASP A 259 -7.09 -10.45 -11.23
C ASP A 259 -5.67 -9.86 -11.20
N SER A 260 -5.37 -9.08 -10.16
CA SER A 260 -4.10 -8.36 -10.06
C SER A 260 -3.81 -7.89 -8.64
N THR A 261 -2.58 -7.43 -8.42
CA THR A 261 -2.15 -6.64 -7.26
C THR A 261 -1.24 -5.52 -7.77
N TRP A 262 -0.96 -4.52 -6.95
CA TRP A 262 0.03 -3.50 -7.33
C TRP A 262 1.48 -4.01 -7.40
N ALA A 263 1.73 -5.23 -6.93
CA ALA A 263 3.01 -5.92 -7.00
C ALA A 263 3.09 -6.91 -8.17
N VAL A 264 1.99 -7.12 -8.91
CA VAL A 264 1.97 -8.08 -10.02
C VAL A 264 2.92 -7.65 -11.12
N THR A 265 3.55 -8.62 -11.78
CA THR A 265 4.45 -8.35 -12.90
C THR A 265 3.81 -8.77 -14.23
N LYS A 266 4.36 -8.31 -15.35
CA LYS A 266 3.93 -8.80 -16.67
C LYS A 266 4.14 -10.31 -16.84
N LYS A 267 5.16 -10.87 -16.18
CA LYS A 267 5.43 -12.32 -16.14
C LYS A 267 4.33 -13.05 -15.38
N ASP A 268 4.00 -12.60 -14.18
CA ASP A 268 2.90 -13.15 -13.38
C ASP A 268 1.57 -13.10 -14.16
N MET A 269 1.30 -12.00 -14.87
CA MET A 269 0.12 -11.88 -15.73
C MET A 269 0.14 -12.84 -16.92
N LYS A 270 1.30 -13.18 -17.49
CA LYS A 270 1.40 -14.19 -18.56
C LYS A 270 1.22 -15.60 -18.04
N GLU A 271 1.74 -15.88 -16.84
CA GLU A 271 1.66 -17.20 -16.17
C GLU A 271 0.33 -17.41 -15.43
N ASN A 272 -0.56 -16.41 -15.42
CA ASN A 272 -1.81 -16.42 -14.68
C ASN A 272 -1.63 -16.64 -13.17
N LYS A 273 -0.59 -16.02 -12.59
CA LYS A 273 -0.24 -16.05 -11.17
C LYS A 273 -0.36 -14.66 -10.52
N PRO A 274 -1.53 -13.98 -10.58
CA PRO A 274 -1.66 -12.56 -10.20
C PRO A 274 -1.35 -12.26 -8.72
N TYR A 275 -1.37 -13.29 -7.89
CA TYR A 275 -1.17 -13.22 -6.44
C TYR A 275 0.13 -13.89 -5.98
N ALA A 276 1.12 -14.10 -6.87
CA ALA A 276 2.32 -14.90 -6.60
C ALA A 276 3.12 -14.48 -5.34
N ARG A 277 2.99 -13.23 -4.87
CA ARG A 277 3.62 -12.77 -3.61
C ARG A 277 2.86 -13.14 -2.34
N TRP A 278 1.59 -13.52 -2.41
CA TRP A 278 0.79 -13.95 -1.25
C TRP A 278 0.36 -15.42 -1.34
N LYS A 279 0.27 -15.97 -2.55
CA LYS A 279 -0.03 -17.37 -2.81
C LYS A 279 0.67 -17.84 -4.08
N ASN A 280 1.69 -18.64 -3.89
CA ASN A 280 2.37 -19.39 -4.94
C ASN A 280 2.36 -20.88 -4.62
N ASP A 281 1.87 -21.70 -5.54
CA ASP A 281 1.80 -23.15 -5.37
C ASP A 281 3.20 -23.80 -5.26
N GLU A 282 4.26 -23.13 -5.69
CA GLU A 282 5.63 -23.62 -5.52
C GLU A 282 6.23 -23.22 -4.16
N ASN A 283 5.57 -22.32 -3.44
CA ASN A 283 5.98 -21.88 -2.11
C ASN A 283 5.31 -22.73 -1.02
N ILE A 284 6.08 -23.69 -0.49
CA ILE A 284 5.60 -24.62 0.54
C ILE A 284 5.24 -23.93 1.87
N ILE A 285 5.88 -22.80 2.19
CA ILE A 285 5.59 -22.03 3.40
C ILE A 285 4.20 -21.40 3.26
N GLN A 286 3.94 -20.70 2.14
CA GLN A 286 2.63 -20.11 1.88
C GLN A 286 1.52 -21.16 1.80
N LYS A 287 1.78 -22.34 1.21
CA LYS A 287 0.82 -23.46 1.21
C LYS A 287 0.40 -23.84 2.63
N LYS A 288 1.36 -24.02 3.54
CA LYS A 288 1.09 -24.37 4.94
C LYS A 288 0.43 -23.20 5.70
N GLN A 289 0.82 -21.95 5.41
CA GLN A 289 0.17 -20.76 6.00
C GLN A 289 -1.31 -20.69 5.60
N TRP A 290 -1.64 -20.91 4.33
CA TRP A 290 -3.03 -20.93 3.87
C TRP A 290 -3.82 -22.11 4.44
N GLU A 291 -3.22 -23.29 4.55
CA GLU A 291 -3.87 -24.43 5.22
C GLU A 291 -4.19 -24.14 6.69
N LEU A 292 -3.27 -23.48 7.41
CA LEU A 292 -3.50 -23.05 8.79
C LEU A 292 -4.56 -21.93 8.87
N THR A 293 -4.57 -21.03 7.89
CA THR A 293 -5.56 -19.93 7.77
C THR A 293 -6.96 -20.49 7.59
N ASP A 294 -7.14 -21.40 6.62
CA ASP A 294 -8.43 -22.01 6.31
C ASP A 294 -8.95 -22.82 7.49
N LEU A 295 -8.06 -23.55 8.18
CA LEU A 295 -8.39 -24.27 9.41
C LEU A 295 -8.90 -23.30 10.49
N ALA A 296 -8.19 -22.20 10.74
CA ALA A 296 -8.59 -21.21 11.74
C ALA A 296 -9.95 -20.58 11.41
N ILE A 297 -10.18 -20.21 10.14
CA ILE A 297 -11.48 -19.67 9.68
C ILE A 297 -12.60 -20.68 9.88
N GLN A 298 -12.39 -21.94 9.47
CA GLN A 298 -13.39 -23.00 9.60
C GLN A 298 -13.77 -23.22 11.08
N ILE A 299 -12.78 -23.30 11.97
CA ILE A 299 -12.97 -23.56 13.40
C ILE A 299 -13.79 -22.45 14.06
N VAL A 300 -13.42 -21.20 13.81
CA VAL A 300 -14.13 -20.03 14.36
C VAL A 300 -15.52 -19.91 13.74
N GLY A 301 -15.68 -20.26 12.47
CA GLY A 301 -16.98 -20.34 11.80
C GLY A 301 -17.97 -21.32 12.46
N ARG A 302 -17.48 -22.36 13.15
CA ARG A 302 -18.32 -23.31 13.91
C ARG A 302 -18.75 -22.78 15.28
N SER A 303 -18.07 -21.79 15.85
CA SER A 303 -18.37 -21.24 17.18
C SER A 303 -18.35 -19.72 17.15
N SER A 304 -19.53 -19.14 16.93
CA SER A 304 -19.73 -17.69 16.83
C SER A 304 -19.74 -16.97 18.18
N GLN A 305 -19.64 -17.68 19.31
CA GLN A 305 -19.87 -17.09 20.64
C GLN A 305 -18.60 -16.58 21.33
N ASP A 306 -17.41 -17.01 20.92
CA ASP A 306 -16.16 -16.52 21.53
C ASP A 306 -15.67 -15.26 20.82
N LYS A 307 -16.08 -14.12 21.36
CA LYS A 307 -15.71 -12.79 20.83
C LYS A 307 -14.19 -12.58 20.80
N ASN A 308 -13.47 -13.03 21.82
CA ASN A 308 -12.03 -12.82 21.91
C ASN A 308 -11.29 -13.62 20.84
N ILE A 309 -11.68 -14.88 20.63
CA ILE A 309 -11.10 -15.72 19.58
C ILE A 309 -11.45 -15.20 18.19
N ARG A 310 -12.68 -14.70 18.00
CA ARG A 310 -13.08 -14.07 16.74
C ARG A 310 -12.26 -12.81 16.42
N GLU A 311 -12.03 -11.94 17.41
CA GLU A 311 -11.19 -10.75 17.28
C GLU A 311 -9.72 -11.12 17.03
N LEU A 312 -9.24 -12.20 17.64
CA LEU A 312 -7.90 -12.72 17.37
C LEU A 312 -7.79 -13.19 15.92
N LEU A 313 -8.76 -13.98 15.42
CA LEU A 313 -8.79 -14.37 14.01
C LEU A 313 -8.81 -13.16 13.09
N ASP A 314 -9.63 -12.14 13.38
CA ASP A 314 -9.70 -10.93 12.56
C ASP A 314 -8.33 -10.27 12.38
N GLN A 315 -7.54 -10.23 13.45
CA GLN A 315 -6.17 -9.71 13.43
C GLN A 315 -5.21 -10.64 12.69
N SER A 316 -5.27 -11.95 12.95
CA SER A 316 -4.37 -12.96 12.38
C SER A 316 -4.46 -13.11 10.86
N LEU A 317 -5.46 -12.51 10.22
CA LEU A 317 -5.66 -12.54 8.76
C LEU A 317 -4.89 -11.43 8.01
N HIS A 318 -3.99 -10.69 8.66
CA HIS A 318 -3.17 -9.66 8.00
C HIS A 318 -2.35 -10.22 6.82
N SER A 319 -2.22 -9.43 5.75
CA SER A 319 -1.54 -9.87 4.52
C SER A 319 -0.03 -10.05 4.68
N ASP A 320 0.57 -9.36 5.65
CA ASP A 320 2.03 -9.22 5.79
C ASP A 320 2.72 -10.57 5.90
N GLN A 321 2.17 -11.51 6.67
CA GLN A 321 2.79 -12.83 6.91
C GLN A 321 3.02 -13.63 5.61
N TYR A 322 2.13 -13.49 4.62
CA TYR A 322 2.24 -14.22 3.36
C TYR A 322 3.21 -13.51 2.41
N TRP A 323 3.23 -12.18 2.45
CA TRP A 323 4.14 -11.37 1.66
C TRP A 323 5.59 -11.59 2.08
N TRP A 324 5.88 -11.56 3.38
CA TRP A 324 7.21 -11.85 3.92
C TRP A 324 7.66 -13.29 3.64
N ALA A 325 6.72 -14.23 3.53
CA ALA A 325 7.00 -15.61 3.12
C ALA A 325 7.36 -15.76 1.63
N SER A 326 7.14 -14.73 0.81
CA SER A 326 7.43 -14.80 -0.62
C SER A 326 8.92 -14.80 -0.95
N ALA A 327 9.76 -14.17 -0.11
CA ALA A 327 11.16 -13.88 -0.40
C ALA A 327 11.36 -13.08 -1.70
N ARG A 328 10.38 -12.27 -2.12
CA ARG A 328 10.37 -11.53 -3.39
C ARG A 328 10.14 -10.02 -3.19
N PRO A 329 11.20 -9.22 -2.95
CA PRO A 329 12.56 -9.64 -2.57
C PRO A 329 12.72 -9.83 -1.05
N TRP A 330 11.74 -9.37 -0.27
CA TRP A 330 11.89 -9.23 1.17
C TRP A 330 11.52 -10.51 1.92
N TRP A 331 12.24 -10.76 3.02
CA TRP A 331 12.07 -11.92 3.88
C TRP A 331 12.19 -11.53 5.35
N SER A 332 11.28 -12.03 6.19
CA SER A 332 11.36 -11.92 7.64
C SER A 332 10.79 -13.18 8.26
N LEU A 333 11.68 -14.00 8.82
CA LEU A 333 11.28 -15.22 9.52
C LEU A 333 10.42 -14.88 10.75
N GLU A 334 10.66 -13.72 11.37
CA GLU A 334 9.89 -13.23 12.50
C GLU A 334 8.43 -12.92 12.12
N MET A 335 8.19 -12.33 10.94
CA MET A 335 6.82 -12.06 10.48
C MET A 335 6.09 -13.32 10.04
N ILE A 336 6.82 -14.27 9.45
CA ILE A 336 6.28 -15.60 9.08
C ILE A 336 5.89 -16.38 10.35
N GLU A 337 6.80 -16.45 11.33
CA GLU A 337 6.57 -17.09 12.62
C GLU A 337 5.37 -16.47 13.32
N ARG A 338 5.33 -15.14 13.39
CA ARG A 338 4.30 -14.44 14.14
C ARG A 338 2.91 -14.68 13.56
N GLY A 339 2.74 -14.54 12.25
CA GLY A 339 1.45 -14.84 11.61
C GLY A 339 0.99 -16.28 11.82
N ALA A 340 1.92 -17.24 11.69
CA ALA A 340 1.62 -18.65 11.96
C ALA A 340 1.28 -18.90 13.44
N PHE A 341 1.98 -18.25 14.37
CA PHE A 341 1.72 -18.36 15.81
C PHE A 341 0.35 -17.79 16.18
N GLU A 342 -0.04 -16.66 15.59
CA GLU A 342 -1.33 -16.01 15.80
C GLU A 342 -2.48 -16.92 15.35
N LEU A 343 -2.39 -17.47 14.13
CA LEU A 343 -3.38 -18.43 13.62
C LEU A 343 -3.42 -19.71 14.45
N LYS A 344 -2.27 -20.25 14.85
CA LYS A 344 -2.20 -21.41 15.75
C LYS A 344 -2.91 -21.11 17.07
N THR A 345 -2.66 -19.94 17.66
CA THR A 345 -3.29 -19.52 18.91
C THR A 345 -4.81 -19.46 18.79
N VAL A 346 -5.34 -18.97 17.66
CA VAL A 346 -6.78 -19.02 17.35
C VAL A 346 -7.30 -20.45 17.42
N VAL A 347 -6.64 -21.39 16.73
CA VAL A 347 -7.05 -22.79 16.69
C VAL A 347 -6.98 -23.43 18.09
N LEU A 348 -5.91 -23.20 18.85
CA LEU A 348 -5.76 -23.80 20.17
C LEU A 348 -6.75 -23.26 21.21
N GLY A 349 -7.04 -21.95 21.11
CA GLY A 349 -7.91 -21.22 22.03
C GLY A 349 -9.41 -21.39 21.76
N ALA A 350 -9.80 -21.70 20.51
CA ALA A 350 -11.21 -21.88 20.17
C ALA A 350 -11.82 -23.10 20.89
N SER A 351 -12.99 -22.89 21.50
CA SER A 351 -13.75 -23.93 22.21
C SER A 351 -14.30 -25.02 21.28
N SER A 352 -14.48 -24.71 20.00
CA SER A 352 -14.94 -25.64 18.96
C SER A 352 -13.85 -26.55 18.40
N SER A 353 -12.58 -26.38 18.78
CA SER A 353 -11.47 -27.14 18.20
C SER A 353 -11.37 -28.55 18.76
N THR A 354 -11.23 -29.55 17.89
CA THR A 354 -10.94 -30.94 18.29
C THR A 354 -9.46 -31.14 18.64
N ALA A 355 -9.12 -32.26 19.26
CA ALA A 355 -7.74 -32.59 19.58
C ALA A 355 -6.88 -32.73 18.31
N GLU A 356 -7.44 -33.33 17.26
CA GLU A 356 -6.79 -33.54 15.97
C GLU A 356 -6.50 -32.21 15.26
N GLU A 357 -7.44 -31.27 15.30
CA GLU A 357 -7.25 -29.94 14.70
C GLU A 357 -6.19 -29.12 15.44
N LYS A 358 -6.16 -29.22 16.78
CA LYS A 358 -5.12 -28.60 17.60
C LYS A 358 -3.75 -29.18 17.30
N GLN A 359 -3.66 -30.51 17.16
CA GLN A 359 -2.43 -31.18 16.76
C GLN A 359 -2.00 -30.74 15.36
N LYS A 360 -2.92 -30.70 14.39
CA LYS A 360 -2.64 -30.26 13.02
C LYS A 360 -2.12 -28.82 12.98
N ALA A 361 -2.69 -27.91 13.78
CA ALA A 361 -2.21 -26.53 13.85
C ALA A 361 -0.79 -26.43 14.44
N GLU A 362 -0.47 -27.22 15.46
CA GLU A 362 0.89 -27.33 16.01
C GLU A 362 1.89 -27.88 14.98
N GLU A 363 1.51 -28.91 14.23
CA GLU A 363 2.34 -29.49 13.16
C GLU A 363 2.59 -28.50 12.03
N LEU A 364 1.54 -27.83 11.53
CA LEU A 364 1.67 -26.80 10.50
C LEU A 364 2.59 -25.66 10.93
N TYR A 365 2.43 -25.17 12.16
CA TYR A 365 3.28 -24.11 12.71
C TYR A 365 4.75 -24.53 12.78
N ARG A 366 5.04 -25.74 13.28
CA ARG A 366 6.41 -26.27 13.36
C ARG A 366 7.02 -26.44 11.98
N ASP A 367 6.25 -26.94 11.02
CA ASP A 367 6.71 -27.14 9.66
C ASP A 367 6.98 -25.83 8.92
N ILE A 368 6.13 -24.82 9.10
CA ILE A 368 6.34 -23.47 8.57
C ILE A 368 7.70 -22.93 9.05
N LEU A 369 7.94 -23.03 10.36
CA LEU A 369 9.20 -22.59 10.96
C LEU A 369 10.40 -23.39 10.50
N TYR A 370 10.31 -24.71 10.56
CA TYR A 370 11.39 -25.60 10.12
C TYR A 370 11.79 -25.31 8.67
N THR A 371 10.79 -25.14 7.81
CA THR A 371 11.01 -24.82 6.40
C THR A 371 11.57 -23.42 6.20
N GLY A 372 11.10 -22.43 6.97
CA GLY A 372 11.66 -21.08 6.94
C GLY A 372 13.14 -21.05 7.34
N PHE A 373 13.51 -21.74 8.42
CA PHE A 373 14.90 -21.90 8.82
C PHE A 373 15.73 -22.69 7.80
N ASP A 374 15.16 -23.71 7.17
CA ASP A 374 15.83 -24.46 6.09
C ASP A 374 16.11 -23.57 4.87
N TRP A 375 15.13 -22.79 4.42
CA TRP A 375 15.29 -21.84 3.31
C TRP A 375 16.38 -20.79 3.60
N GLN A 376 16.41 -20.28 4.82
CA GLN A 376 17.41 -19.29 5.23
C GLN A 376 18.82 -19.90 5.32
N ARG A 377 18.96 -21.13 5.83
CA ARG A 377 20.26 -21.81 5.95
C ARG A 377 20.79 -22.33 4.62
N SER A 378 19.91 -22.72 3.70
CA SER A 378 20.29 -23.25 2.37
C SER A 378 20.64 -22.15 1.36
N GLY A 379 20.42 -20.88 1.68
CA GLY A 379 20.62 -19.76 0.74
C GLY A 379 19.49 -19.60 -0.28
N ARG A 380 18.38 -20.33 -0.13
CA ARG A 380 17.23 -20.25 -1.04
C ARG A 380 16.56 -18.87 -1.00
N VAL A 381 16.50 -18.24 0.17
CA VAL A 381 15.98 -16.86 0.32
C VAL A 381 16.79 -15.88 -0.53
N ASP A 382 18.12 -15.93 -0.43
CA ASP A 382 19.00 -15.06 -1.20
C ASP A 382 18.87 -15.29 -2.70
N GLN A 383 18.72 -16.56 -3.11
CA GLN A 383 18.50 -16.90 -4.51
C GLN A 383 17.21 -16.29 -5.05
N LEU A 384 16.09 -16.43 -4.32
CA LEU A 384 14.79 -15.87 -4.72
C LEU A 384 14.81 -14.34 -4.75
N SER A 385 15.42 -13.70 -3.75
CA SER A 385 15.57 -12.24 -3.70
C SER A 385 16.39 -11.71 -4.87
N ARG A 386 17.52 -12.35 -5.20
CA ARG A 386 18.37 -11.93 -6.33
C ARG A 386 17.65 -12.06 -7.67
N GLN A 387 16.93 -13.16 -7.89
CA GLN A 387 16.14 -13.35 -9.10
C GLN A 387 15.08 -12.27 -9.26
N GLU A 388 14.40 -11.89 -8.17
CA GLU A 388 13.42 -10.79 -8.19
C GLU A 388 14.09 -9.44 -8.50
N ASP A 389 15.22 -9.14 -7.86
CA ASP A 389 15.95 -7.88 -8.08
C ASP A 389 16.48 -7.75 -9.51
N GLU A 390 17.02 -8.84 -10.08
CA GLU A 390 17.44 -8.90 -11.49
C GLU A 390 16.25 -8.65 -12.42
N GLU A 391 15.11 -9.31 -12.19
CA GLU A 391 13.88 -9.09 -12.96
C GLU A 391 13.35 -7.66 -12.84
N ILE A 392 13.51 -7.00 -11.69
CA ILE A 392 13.11 -5.61 -11.48
C ILE A 392 14.09 -4.65 -12.19
N ARG A 393 15.40 -4.88 -12.08
CA ARG A 393 16.43 -4.02 -12.71
C ARG A 393 16.36 -4.03 -14.23
N GLU A 394 16.23 -5.20 -14.85
CA GLU A 394 16.05 -5.32 -16.30
C GLU A 394 14.86 -4.50 -16.81
N ARG A 395 13.81 -4.32 -15.98
CA ARG A 395 12.62 -3.52 -16.35
C ARG A 395 12.83 -2.02 -16.18
N LEU A 396 13.68 -1.59 -15.25
CA LEU A 396 14.01 -0.18 -15.00
C LEU A 396 14.99 0.35 -16.06
N GLU A 397 15.97 -0.46 -16.46
CA GLU A 397 17.01 -0.08 -17.42
C GLU A 397 16.48 0.24 -18.83
N ASP A 398 15.37 -0.38 -19.24
CA ASP A 398 14.77 -0.17 -20.57
C ASP A 398 13.96 1.13 -20.72
N LYS A 399 13.60 1.83 -19.62
CA LYS A 399 12.64 2.95 -19.69
C LYS A 399 12.97 4.21 -18.89
N GLU A 400 13.99 4.21 -18.03
CA GLU A 400 14.17 5.31 -17.07
C GLU A 400 15.55 5.96 -17.10
N LYS A 401 16.03 6.35 -18.27
CA LYS A 401 17.03 7.44 -18.32
C LYS A 401 16.31 8.78 -18.33
N LEU A 402 15.65 9.10 -17.22
CA LEU A 402 15.34 10.49 -16.90
C LEU A 402 16.66 11.19 -16.61
N PHE A 403 17.12 12.02 -17.53
CA PHE A 403 18.35 12.78 -17.36
C PHE A 403 18.10 13.88 -16.31
N ILE A 404 18.63 13.69 -15.11
CA ILE A 404 18.73 14.72 -14.07
C ILE A 404 19.98 15.54 -14.38
N THR A 405 19.81 16.86 -14.50
CA THR A 405 20.93 17.77 -14.78
C THR A 405 21.80 17.98 -13.53
N LYS A 406 23.07 18.36 -13.72
CA LYS A 406 23.96 18.69 -12.58
C LYS A 406 23.41 19.78 -11.67
N GLU A 407 22.69 20.77 -12.22
CA GLU A 407 22.06 21.83 -11.43
C GLU A 407 20.91 21.30 -10.57
N GLU A 408 20.14 20.33 -11.07
CA GLU A 408 19.09 19.68 -10.29
C GLU A 408 19.68 18.84 -9.15
N TYR A 409 20.77 18.11 -9.39
CA TYR A 409 21.51 17.42 -8.33
C TYR A 409 21.98 18.37 -7.23
N LYS A 410 22.56 19.53 -7.59
CA LYS A 410 22.96 20.55 -6.61
C LYS A 410 21.77 21.04 -5.77
N LYS A 411 20.60 21.26 -6.40
CA LYS A 411 19.38 21.67 -5.70
C LYS A 411 18.88 20.58 -4.72
N MET A 412 18.92 19.31 -5.14
CA MET A 412 18.57 18.18 -4.27
C MET A 412 19.49 18.09 -3.07
N ILE A 413 20.81 18.13 -3.31
CA ILE A 413 21.83 18.08 -2.27
C ILE A 413 21.63 19.22 -1.28
N LYS A 414 21.42 20.46 -1.75
CA LYS A 414 21.16 21.61 -0.89
C LYS A 414 19.93 21.41 0.00
N THR A 415 18.82 20.93 -0.58
CA THR A 415 17.59 20.71 0.18
C THR A 415 17.78 19.62 1.25
N LEU A 416 18.49 18.54 0.90
CA LEU A 416 18.83 17.48 1.85
C LEU A 416 19.82 17.96 2.91
N GLU A 417 20.78 18.84 2.59
CA GLU A 417 21.68 19.44 3.56
C GLU A 417 20.90 20.29 4.58
N GLU A 418 19.92 21.07 4.14
CA GLU A 418 19.01 21.81 5.03
C GLU A 418 18.19 20.86 5.93
N GLN A 419 17.62 19.78 5.36
CA GLN A 419 16.87 18.77 6.10
C GLN A 419 17.74 17.99 7.09
N MET A 420 19.00 17.71 6.74
CA MET A 420 19.98 17.10 7.64
C MET A 420 20.25 17.99 8.85
N GLN A 421 20.43 19.30 8.63
CA GLN A 421 20.63 20.26 9.71
C GLN A 421 19.40 20.41 10.60
N LEU A 422 18.19 20.44 10.01
CA LEU A 422 16.94 20.46 10.77
C LEU A 422 16.78 19.19 11.62
N SER A 423 17.03 18.03 11.02
CA SER A 423 16.98 16.74 11.73
C SER A 423 17.98 16.68 12.87
N ALA A 424 19.22 17.14 12.66
CA ALA A 424 20.25 17.18 13.71
C ALA A 424 19.90 18.15 14.85
N LYS A 425 19.33 19.33 14.54
CA LYS A 425 18.84 20.30 15.54
C LYS A 425 17.68 19.75 16.36
N ALA A 426 16.85 18.91 15.76
CA ALA A 426 15.76 18.21 16.43
C ALA A 426 16.22 16.93 17.14
N GLU A 427 17.53 16.68 17.25
CA GLU A 427 18.14 15.47 17.84
C GLU A 427 17.73 14.15 17.14
N GLU A 428 17.22 14.22 15.90
CA GLU A 428 16.93 13.07 15.04
C GLU A 428 18.20 12.53 14.37
N PHE A 429 19.22 12.16 15.16
CA PHE A 429 20.56 11.84 14.65
C PHE A 429 20.59 10.67 13.64
N HIS A 430 19.77 9.64 13.85
CA HIS A 430 19.67 8.53 12.89
C HIS A 430 19.17 9.03 11.52
N ARG A 431 18.15 9.90 11.51
CA ARG A 431 17.62 10.46 10.27
C ARG A 431 18.65 11.37 9.60
N ALA A 432 19.34 12.20 10.38
CA ALA A 432 20.43 13.02 9.86
C ALA A 432 21.54 12.15 9.22
N ALA A 433 21.86 11.00 9.81
CA ALA A 433 22.79 10.04 9.23
C ALA A 433 22.27 9.42 7.92
N MET A 434 21.00 9.00 7.86
CA MET A 434 20.39 8.50 6.60
C MET A 434 20.41 9.56 5.50
N ILE A 435 20.06 10.81 5.82
CA ILE A 435 20.10 11.92 4.87
C ILE A 435 21.54 12.15 4.39
N LYS A 436 22.53 12.07 5.29
CA LYS A 436 23.95 12.19 4.95
C LYS A 436 24.40 11.10 3.97
N ASP A 437 24.01 9.84 4.19
CA ASP A 437 24.31 8.74 3.28
C ASP A 437 23.66 8.97 1.91
N ARG A 438 22.40 9.44 1.88
CA ARG A 438 21.75 9.78 0.61
C ARG A 438 22.44 10.94 -0.12
N ILE A 439 22.88 11.97 0.60
CA ILE A 439 23.68 13.07 0.00
C ILE A 439 24.97 12.53 -0.63
N ARG A 440 25.63 11.56 0.00
CA ARG A 440 26.83 10.91 -0.57
C ARG A 440 26.50 10.22 -1.89
N GLU A 441 25.45 9.39 -1.92
CA GLU A 441 25.00 8.70 -3.14
C GLU A 441 24.68 9.70 -4.27
N LEU A 442 23.98 10.78 -3.95
CA LEU A 442 23.65 11.83 -4.93
C LEU A 442 24.87 12.54 -5.49
N LYS A 443 25.91 12.76 -4.69
CA LYS A 443 27.18 13.33 -5.15
C LYS A 443 27.87 12.38 -6.13
N GLU A 444 27.89 11.08 -5.84
CA GLU A 444 28.44 10.04 -6.74
C GLU A 444 27.62 9.90 -8.04
N GLU A 445 26.29 9.98 -7.97
CA GLU A 445 25.40 9.96 -9.13
C GLU A 445 25.61 11.22 -10.02
N MET A 446 25.73 12.40 -9.40
CA MET A 446 25.99 13.67 -10.10
C MET A 446 27.32 13.68 -10.86
N GLU A 447 28.37 13.06 -10.31
CA GLU A 447 29.66 12.91 -10.99
C GLU A 447 29.58 12.03 -12.25
N LYS A 448 28.68 11.06 -12.26
CA LYS A 448 28.44 10.14 -13.39
C LYS A 448 27.50 10.72 -14.45
N ALA A 449 26.75 11.78 -14.12
CA ALA A 449 25.86 12.45 -15.05
C ALA A 449 26.65 13.25 -16.10
N LYS A 450 26.37 13.03 -17.40
CA LYS A 450 26.91 13.86 -18.49
C LYS A 450 26.37 15.30 -18.34
N GLU A 451 27.19 16.28 -18.73
CA GLU A 451 26.87 17.72 -18.64
C GLU A 451 25.54 18.10 -19.28
#